data_AF-A0A8J7V4H7-F1
#
_entry.id   AF-A0A8J7V4H7-F1
#
_cell.length_a   1.000
_cell.length_b   1.000
_cell.length_c   1.000
_cell.angle_alpha   90.00
_cell.angle_beta   90.00
_cell.angle_gamma   90.00
#
_symmetry.space_group_name_H-M   'P 1'
#
loop_
_entity.id
_entity.type
_entity.pdbx_description
1 polymer ?
#
loop_
_entity_poly.entity_id
_entity_poly.type
_entity_poly.pdbx_seq_one_letter_code
_entity_poly.pdbx_strand_id
1 'polypeptide(L)'
;MFQAISKALSQIGDPRFKRVILLGLGGSIGVFVALGLLLWFAVAEVPWTTLPVVGGAAEWMGEWFDVLGGIGLAGLIGVLTYFLFPPVMTAIVGIFLEDICEAVEGRHYPRLGPARGQTVTEAVFSGIRFLGIVVLINLIAFPAYITLLILLGAGAALYYAVNGYLVGREFYEVVALRRLTPQRAEKLRQRHKGRITLFGVIFVFLMTVPILNLIAPVIAAAAMVHLFEALPARKDFPDDPPDRAATPPAKTPAR
;
A
#
# COMPACT_ATOMS: atom_id res chain seq x y z
N MET A 1 -15.14 -2.99 15.14
CA MET A 1 -14.55 -3.31 13.82
C MET A 1 -15.51 -2.96 12.69
N PHE A 2 -16.70 -3.58 12.59
CA PHE A 2 -17.70 -3.21 11.58
C PHE A 2 -18.08 -1.72 11.58
N GLN A 3 -18.24 -1.10 12.76
CA GLN A 3 -18.48 0.35 12.85
C GLN A 3 -17.30 1.20 12.34
N ALA A 4 -16.06 0.73 12.48
CA ALA A 4 -14.88 1.43 11.96
C ALA A 4 -14.82 1.36 10.43
N ILE A 5 -15.12 0.19 9.86
CA ILE A 5 -15.20 -0.02 8.40
C ILE A 5 -16.37 0.81 7.82
N SER A 6 -17.54 0.79 8.46
CA SER A 6 -18.70 1.59 8.02
C SER A 6 -18.41 3.10 8.04
N LYS A 7 -17.70 3.60 9.07
CA LYS A 7 -17.24 5.00 9.11
C LYS A 7 -16.22 5.32 8.01
N ALA A 8 -15.30 4.41 7.72
CA ALA A 8 -14.35 4.61 6.61
C ALA A 8 -15.06 4.60 5.25
N LEU A 9 -16.07 3.74 5.05
CA LEU A 9 -16.87 3.72 3.83
C LEU A 9 -17.68 5.00 3.63
N SER A 10 -18.24 5.59 4.70
CA SER A 10 -18.95 6.87 4.60
C SER A 10 -18.02 8.06 4.31
N GLN A 11 -16.70 7.90 4.49
CA GLN A 11 -15.69 8.91 4.21
C GLN A 11 -15.19 8.93 2.76
N ILE A 12 -15.54 7.94 1.93
CA ILE A 12 -15.17 7.91 0.50
C ILE A 12 -15.62 9.19 -0.24
N GLY A 13 -16.70 9.83 0.23
CA GLY A 13 -17.20 11.10 -0.32
C GLY A 13 -16.37 12.35 0.03
N ASP A 14 -15.47 12.28 1.01
CA ASP A 14 -14.69 13.43 1.51
C ASP A 14 -13.72 13.94 0.43
N PRO A 15 -13.64 15.27 0.19
CA PRO A 15 -12.68 15.87 -0.72
C PRO A 15 -11.23 15.41 -0.53
N ARG A 16 -10.80 15.14 0.71
CA ARG A 16 -9.43 14.66 0.98
C ARG A 16 -9.20 13.23 0.48
N PHE A 17 -10.17 12.34 0.65
CA PHE A 17 -10.10 10.96 0.14
C PHE A 17 -10.08 10.96 -1.38
N LYS A 18 -10.96 11.75 -2.00
CA LYS A 18 -10.99 11.93 -3.46
C LYS A 18 -9.67 12.47 -3.99
N ARG A 19 -9.06 13.44 -3.30
CA ARG A 19 -7.75 13.99 -3.68
C ARG A 19 -6.67 12.91 -3.71
N VAL A 20 -6.59 12.06 -2.68
CA VAL A 20 -5.59 10.97 -2.65
C VAL A 20 -5.83 9.96 -3.76
N ILE A 21 -7.08 9.58 -4.02
CA ILE A 21 -7.42 8.69 -5.13
C ILE A 21 -7.06 9.33 -6.48
N LEU A 22 -7.35 10.61 -6.67
CA LEU A 22 -7.01 11.35 -7.90
C LEU A 22 -5.51 11.52 -8.09
N LEU A 23 -4.76 11.79 -7.02
CA LEU A 23 -3.29 11.83 -7.05
C LEU A 23 -2.71 10.45 -7.35
N GLY A 24 -3.27 9.39 -6.76
CA GLY A 24 -2.92 8.01 -7.07
C GLY A 24 -3.15 7.67 -8.54
N LEU A 25 -4.32 8.01 -9.07
CA LEU A 25 -4.70 7.78 -10.47
C LEU A 25 -3.82 8.59 -11.42
N GLY A 26 -3.70 9.90 -11.20
CA GLY A 26 -2.89 10.79 -12.03
C GLY A 26 -1.40 10.43 -11.99
N GLY A 27 -0.87 10.11 -10.81
CA GLY A 27 0.49 9.62 -10.65
C GLY A 27 0.73 8.30 -11.37
N SER A 28 -0.22 7.36 -11.29
CA SER A 28 -0.12 6.07 -12.00
C SER A 28 -0.09 6.29 -13.50
N ILE A 29 -0.99 7.12 -14.04
CA ILE A 29 -1.00 7.50 -15.46
C ILE A 29 0.34 8.11 -15.85
N GLY A 30 0.88 9.04 -15.04
CA GLY A 30 2.19 9.64 -15.27
C GLY A 30 3.32 8.60 -15.33
N VAL A 31 3.34 7.63 -14.41
CA VAL A 31 4.31 6.52 -14.40
C VAL A 31 4.18 5.67 -15.66
N PHE A 32 2.97 5.29 -16.07
CA PHE A 32 2.76 4.49 -17.28
C PHE A 32 3.12 5.24 -18.56
N VAL A 33 2.83 6.54 -18.65
CA VAL A 33 3.27 7.37 -19.78
C VAL A 33 4.79 7.42 -19.82
N ALA A 34 5.46 7.65 -18.68
CA ALA A 34 6.92 7.69 -18.62
C ALA A 34 7.55 6.34 -19.00
N LEU A 35 7.02 5.22 -18.47
CA LEU A 35 7.48 3.88 -18.82
C LEU A 35 7.21 3.54 -20.29
N GLY A 36 6.04 3.91 -20.82
CA GLY A 36 5.69 3.71 -22.22
C GLY A 36 6.61 4.48 -23.17
N LEU A 37 6.91 5.75 -22.86
CA LEU A 37 7.88 6.55 -23.61
C LEU A 37 9.29 5.96 -23.51
N LEU A 38 9.73 5.56 -22.32
CA LEU A 38 11.03 4.93 -22.12
C LEU A 38 11.15 3.64 -22.94
N LEU A 39 10.11 2.79 -22.92
CA LEU A 39 10.08 1.56 -23.68
C LEU A 39 10.08 1.84 -25.18
N TRP A 40 9.30 2.83 -25.64
CA TRP A 40 9.28 3.26 -27.03
C TRP A 40 10.68 3.67 -27.50
N PHE A 41 11.37 4.55 -26.78
CA PHE A 41 12.73 4.96 -27.12
C PHE A 41 13.73 3.80 -27.06
N ALA A 42 13.59 2.90 -26.07
CA ALA A 42 14.47 1.74 -25.93
C ALA A 42 14.29 0.73 -27.08
N VAL A 43 13.08 0.59 -27.63
CA VAL A 43 12.72 -0.38 -28.68
C VAL A 43 12.93 0.21 -30.08
N ALA A 44 12.74 1.51 -30.26
CA ALA A 44 12.83 2.18 -31.56
C ALA A 44 14.23 2.09 -32.19
N GLU A 45 15.28 2.11 -31.36
CA GLU A 45 16.68 2.08 -31.82
C GLU A 45 17.22 0.66 -32.06
N VAL A 46 16.43 -0.38 -31.76
CA VAL A 46 16.87 -1.77 -31.93
C VAL A 46 16.67 -2.17 -33.40
N PRO A 47 17.73 -2.63 -34.10
CA PRO A 47 17.62 -3.04 -35.50
C PRO A 47 17.02 -4.45 -35.60
N TRP A 48 15.72 -4.57 -35.31
CA TRP A 48 14.98 -5.84 -35.23
C TRP A 48 15.17 -6.74 -36.45
N THR A 49 15.31 -6.15 -37.64
CA THR A 49 15.50 -6.87 -38.91
C THR A 49 16.87 -7.53 -39.06
N THR A 50 17.87 -7.17 -38.24
CA THR A 50 19.19 -7.82 -38.26
C THR A 50 19.22 -9.15 -37.50
N LEU A 51 18.19 -9.44 -36.70
CA LEU A 51 18.04 -10.72 -36.03
C LEU A 51 17.53 -11.77 -37.04
N PRO A 52 18.22 -12.90 -37.26
CA PRO A 52 17.90 -13.84 -38.34
C PRO A 52 16.43 -14.33 -38.35
N VAL A 53 15.87 -14.58 -37.17
CA VAL A 53 14.48 -15.03 -37.01
C VAL A 53 13.48 -13.92 -37.33
N VAL A 54 13.79 -12.69 -36.93
CA VAL A 54 12.90 -11.53 -37.07
C VAL A 54 13.00 -10.95 -38.48
N GLY A 55 14.21 -10.85 -39.04
CA GLY A 55 14.46 -10.46 -40.43
C GLY A 55 13.84 -11.41 -41.44
N GLY A 56 13.97 -12.73 -41.24
CA GLY A 56 13.31 -13.72 -42.10
C GLY A 56 11.78 -13.64 -42.05
N ALA A 57 11.21 -13.35 -40.87
CA ALA A 57 9.78 -13.10 -40.74
C ALA A 57 9.36 -11.78 -41.42
N ALA A 58 10.17 -10.72 -41.28
CA ALA A 58 9.92 -9.44 -41.93
C ALA A 58 9.94 -9.54 -43.45
N GLU A 59 10.91 -10.26 -44.03
CA GLU A 59 10.98 -10.52 -45.47
C GLU A 59 9.80 -11.35 -45.98
N TRP A 60 9.38 -12.38 -45.23
CA TRP A 60 8.23 -13.21 -45.60
C TRP A 60 6.89 -12.45 -45.51
N MET A 61 6.76 -11.53 -44.56
CA MET A 61 5.50 -10.80 -44.29
C MET A 61 5.39 -9.45 -45.01
N GLY A 62 6.51 -8.85 -45.45
CA GLY A 62 6.53 -7.54 -46.09
C GLY A 62 5.91 -6.46 -45.20
N GLU A 63 5.06 -5.61 -45.79
CA GLU A 63 4.37 -4.51 -45.07
C GLU A 63 3.51 -4.97 -43.89
N TRP A 64 3.06 -6.24 -43.87
CA TRP A 64 2.29 -6.79 -42.76
C TRP A 64 3.12 -6.98 -41.48
N PHE A 65 4.45 -7.04 -41.60
CA PHE A 65 5.35 -7.17 -40.45
C PHE A 65 5.22 -5.96 -39.51
N ASP A 66 5.24 -4.75 -40.06
CA ASP A 66 5.15 -3.52 -39.27
C ASP A 66 3.77 -3.37 -38.61
N VAL A 67 2.71 -3.71 -39.34
CA VAL A 67 1.33 -3.67 -38.82
C VAL A 67 1.14 -4.67 -37.68
N LEU A 68 1.53 -5.93 -37.89
CA LEU A 68 1.36 -7.00 -36.89
C LEU A 68 2.33 -6.83 -35.71
N GLY A 69 3.55 -6.34 -35.96
CA GLY A 69 4.49 -5.95 -34.91
C GLY A 69 3.95 -4.80 -34.05
N GLY A 70 3.37 -3.77 -34.67
CA GLY A 70 2.72 -2.67 -33.97
C GLY A 70 1.53 -3.13 -33.11
N ILE A 71 0.66 -3.98 -33.67
CA ILE A 71 -0.47 -4.57 -32.92
C ILE A 71 0.03 -5.46 -31.77
N GLY A 72 1.04 -6.30 -32.02
CA GLY A 72 1.62 -7.18 -31.00
C GLY A 72 2.25 -6.40 -29.85
N LEU A 73 3.03 -5.35 -30.17
CA LEU A 73 3.62 -4.46 -29.18
C LEU A 73 2.55 -3.69 -28.39
N ALA A 74 1.54 -3.13 -29.07
CA ALA A 74 0.43 -2.46 -28.41
C ALA A 74 -0.36 -3.40 -27.50
N GLY A 75 -0.58 -4.64 -27.93
CA GLY A 75 -1.21 -5.69 -27.13
C GLY A 75 -0.40 -6.04 -25.89
N LEU A 76 0.92 -6.22 -26.03
CA LEU A 76 1.83 -6.47 -24.92
C LEU A 76 1.82 -5.32 -23.90
N ILE A 77 1.91 -4.07 -24.37
CA ILE A 77 1.83 -2.88 -23.52
C ILE A 77 0.47 -2.82 -22.81
N GLY A 78 -0.62 -3.14 -23.49
CA GLY A 78 -1.97 -3.17 -22.91
C GLY A 78 -2.08 -4.20 -21.79
N VAL A 79 -1.59 -5.43 -22.01
CA VAL A 79 -1.58 -6.49 -20.99
C VAL A 79 -0.70 -6.11 -19.81
N LEU A 80 0.52 -5.63 -20.06
CA LEU A 80 1.43 -5.18 -19.00
C LEU A 80 0.81 -4.05 -18.17
N THR A 81 0.19 -3.06 -18.84
CA THR A 81 -0.49 -1.95 -18.16
C THR A 81 -1.63 -2.47 -17.30
N TYR A 82 -2.48 -3.36 -17.82
CA TYR A 82 -3.59 -3.95 -17.07
C TYR A 82 -3.11 -4.66 -15.79
N PHE A 83 -2.04 -5.46 -15.87
CA PHE A 83 -1.50 -6.19 -14.72
C PHE A 83 -0.73 -5.32 -13.75
N LEU A 84 0.04 -4.34 -14.23
CA LEU A 84 0.88 -3.47 -13.40
C LEU A 84 0.09 -2.30 -12.80
N PHE A 85 -1.07 -1.94 -13.37
CA PHE A 85 -1.81 -0.77 -12.92
C PHE A 85 -2.24 -0.85 -11.44
N PRO A 86 -2.88 -1.94 -10.95
CA PRO A 86 -3.23 -2.05 -9.54
C PRO A 86 -2.04 -1.92 -8.57
N PRO A 87 -0.91 -2.64 -8.73
CA PRO A 87 0.22 -2.50 -7.79
C PRO A 87 0.89 -1.12 -7.87
N VAL A 88 1.01 -0.51 -9.05
CA VAL A 88 1.56 0.86 -9.19
C VAL A 88 0.66 1.87 -8.50
N MET A 89 -0.65 1.77 -8.71
CA MET A 89 -1.62 2.66 -8.05
C MET A 89 -1.57 2.51 -6.54
N THR A 90 -1.61 1.28 -6.03
CA THR A 90 -1.52 1.00 -4.60
C THR A 90 -0.21 1.52 -3.99
N ALA A 91 0.91 1.42 -4.71
CA ALA A 91 2.19 1.97 -4.26
C ALA A 91 2.15 3.50 -4.15
N ILE A 92 1.59 4.19 -5.15
CA ILE A 92 1.48 5.66 -5.14
C ILE A 92 0.52 6.11 -4.03
N VAL A 93 -0.64 5.47 -3.89
CA VAL A 93 -1.58 5.75 -2.80
C VAL A 93 -0.97 5.45 -1.43
N GLY A 94 -0.12 4.42 -1.35
CA GLY A 94 0.67 4.04 -0.19
C GLY A 94 1.43 5.22 0.43
N ILE A 95 1.98 6.10 -0.41
CA ILE A 95 2.73 7.30 0.00
C ILE A 95 1.84 8.30 0.73
N PHE A 96 0.54 8.34 0.40
CA PHE A 96 -0.43 9.27 0.98
C PHE A 96 -1.23 8.68 2.15
N LEU A 97 -0.90 7.48 2.63
CA LEU A 97 -1.64 6.86 3.75
C LEU A 97 -1.51 7.67 5.04
N GLU A 98 -0.37 8.32 5.28
CA GLU A 98 -0.18 9.20 6.44
C GLU A 98 -1.11 10.42 6.41
N ASP A 99 -1.28 11.04 5.24
CA ASP A 99 -2.20 12.17 5.04
C ASP A 99 -3.65 11.75 5.30
N ILE A 100 -4.03 10.53 4.92
CA ILE A 100 -5.35 9.97 5.22
C ILE A 100 -5.53 9.80 6.72
N CYS A 101 -4.54 9.23 7.41
CA CYS A 101 -4.56 9.09 8.86
C CYS A 101 -4.73 10.46 9.54
N GLU A 102 -3.94 11.46 9.13
CA GLU A 102 -4.04 12.83 9.66
C GLU A 102 -5.41 13.46 9.40
N ALA A 103 -5.96 13.28 8.20
CA ALA A 103 -7.28 13.78 7.86
C ALA A 103 -8.38 13.16 8.72
N VAL A 104 -8.33 11.85 8.96
CA VAL A 104 -9.29 11.15 9.82
C VAL A 104 -9.15 11.59 11.27
N GLU A 105 -7.92 11.67 11.79
CA GLU A 105 -7.61 12.16 13.13
C GLU A 105 -8.12 13.59 13.34
N GLY A 106 -7.80 14.53 12.44
CA GLY A 106 -8.24 15.92 12.54
C GLY A 106 -9.76 16.09 12.52
N ARG A 107 -10.47 15.26 11.74
CA ARG A 107 -11.93 15.33 11.62
C ARG A 107 -12.68 14.63 12.77
N HIS A 108 -12.22 13.46 13.21
CA HIS A 108 -12.97 12.61 14.14
C HIS A 108 -12.38 12.58 15.56
N TYR A 109 -11.12 12.95 15.70
CA TYR A 109 -10.37 12.93 16.96
C TYR A 109 -9.61 14.24 17.18
N PRO A 110 -10.26 15.41 17.11
CA PRO A 110 -9.59 16.71 17.20
C PRO A 110 -8.87 16.95 18.54
N ARG A 111 -9.19 16.16 19.56
CA ARG A 111 -8.59 16.25 20.90
C ARG A 111 -7.19 15.62 21.00
N LEU A 112 -6.76 14.83 20.02
CA LEU A 112 -5.47 14.13 20.06
C LEU A 112 -4.26 15.07 19.84
N GLY A 113 -4.49 16.33 19.43
CA GLY A 113 -3.40 17.25 19.08
C GLY A 113 -2.58 16.77 17.87
N PRO A 114 -1.51 17.51 17.51
CA PRO A 114 -0.65 17.13 16.40
C PRO A 114 0.02 15.78 16.66
N ALA A 115 -0.02 14.90 15.66
CA ALA A 115 0.67 13.62 15.72
C ALA A 115 2.19 13.80 15.70
N ARG A 116 2.93 12.82 16.21
CA ARG A 116 4.37 12.76 16.00
C ARG A 116 4.62 12.37 14.54
N GLY A 117 5.37 13.21 13.81
CA GLY A 117 5.91 12.83 12.51
C GLY A 117 6.99 11.76 12.69
N GLN A 118 7.00 10.74 11.83
CA GLN A 118 8.15 9.85 11.76
C GLN A 118 9.29 10.53 11.00
N THR A 119 10.52 10.37 11.47
CA THR A 119 11.68 10.77 10.67
C THR A 119 11.90 9.79 9.51
N VAL A 120 12.51 10.23 8.41
CA VAL A 120 12.82 9.35 7.26
C VAL A 120 13.63 8.13 7.70
N THR A 121 14.57 8.31 8.63
CA THR A 121 15.38 7.22 9.18
C THR A 121 14.53 6.20 9.95
N GLU A 122 13.57 6.65 10.75
CA GLU A 122 12.64 5.77 11.47
C GLU A 122 11.75 4.99 10.50
N ALA A 123 11.23 5.66 9.46
CA ALA A 123 10.42 5.03 8.42
C ALA A 123 11.21 3.96 7.65
N VAL A 124 12.46 4.26 7.24
CA VAL A 124 13.34 3.31 6.56
C VAL A 124 13.66 2.10 7.43
N PHE A 125 14.03 2.31 8.69
CA PHE A 125 14.35 1.20 9.60
C PHE A 125 13.12 0.34 9.88
N SER A 126 11.95 0.96 10.07
CA SER A 126 10.68 0.24 10.23
C SER A 126 10.34 -0.57 8.98
N GLY A 127 10.50 0.02 7.79
CA GLY A 127 10.30 -0.64 6.50
C GLY A 127 11.20 -1.87 6.30
N ILE A 128 12.50 -1.74 6.57
CA ILE A 128 13.46 -2.86 6.48
C ILE A 128 13.09 -3.98 7.45
N ARG A 129 12.74 -3.63 8.70
CA ARG A 129 12.31 -4.60 9.71
C ARG A 129 11.04 -5.33 9.27
N PHE A 130 10.07 -4.61 8.74
CA PHE A 130 8.83 -5.19 8.24
C PHE A 130 9.09 -6.11 7.05
N LEU A 131 9.92 -5.68 6.10
CA LEU A 131 10.33 -6.49 4.95
C LEU A 131 11.00 -7.80 5.40
N GLY A 132 11.92 -7.74 6.37
CA GLY A 132 12.54 -8.94 6.93
C GLY A 132 11.52 -9.92 7.54
N ILE A 133 10.48 -9.38 8.19
CA ILE A 133 9.39 -10.18 8.77
C ILE A 133 8.51 -10.80 7.69
N VAL A 134 8.16 -10.03 6.65
CA VAL A 134 7.40 -10.52 5.49
C VAL A 134 8.16 -11.66 4.83
N VAL A 135 9.45 -11.49 4.57
CA VAL A 135 10.31 -12.52 3.96
C VAL A 135 10.37 -13.77 4.84
N LEU A 136 10.65 -13.61 6.14
CA LEU A 136 10.75 -14.74 7.07
C LEU A 136 9.43 -15.53 7.15
N ILE A 137 8.31 -14.82 7.31
CA ILE A 137 6.99 -15.46 7.42
C ILE A 137 6.64 -16.18 6.13
N ASN A 138 6.89 -15.58 4.96
CA ASN A 138 6.60 -16.23 3.68
C ASN A 138 7.50 -17.43 3.44
N LEU A 139 8.78 -17.37 3.82
CA LEU A 139 9.70 -18.51 3.69
C LEU A 139 9.26 -19.70 4.55
N ILE A 140 8.82 -19.43 5.79
CA ILE A 140 8.27 -20.47 6.69
C ILE A 140 6.91 -20.98 6.20
N ALA A 141 6.07 -20.10 5.66
CA ALA A 141 4.76 -20.46 5.14
C ALA A 141 4.84 -21.20 3.79
N PHE A 142 5.93 -21.09 3.04
CA PHE A 142 6.06 -21.63 1.69
C PHE A 142 5.85 -23.17 1.62
N PRO A 143 6.49 -24.01 2.46
CA PRO A 143 6.21 -25.45 2.50
C PRO A 143 4.75 -25.76 2.86
N ALA A 144 4.17 -24.97 3.76
CA ALA A 144 2.78 -25.13 4.18
C ALA A 144 1.82 -24.73 3.05
N TYR A 145 2.11 -23.68 2.27
CA TYR A 145 1.33 -23.30 1.10
C TYR A 145 1.28 -24.42 0.07
N ILE A 146 2.42 -25.01 -0.26
CA ILE A 146 2.49 -26.14 -1.20
C ILE A 146 1.66 -27.33 -0.66
N THR A 147 1.85 -27.69 0.61
CA THR A 147 1.19 -28.84 1.21
C THR A 147 -0.32 -28.65 1.34
N LEU A 148 -0.78 -27.53 1.91
CA LEU A 148 -2.21 -27.28 2.14
C LEU A 148 -2.98 -27.00 0.85
N LEU A 149 -2.35 -26.37 -0.15
CA LEU A 149 -2.99 -26.11 -1.43
C LEU A 149 -3.24 -27.41 -2.21
N ILE A 150 -2.22 -28.28 -2.26
CA ILE A 150 -2.26 -29.50 -3.09
C ILE A 150 -3.03 -30.63 -2.39
N LEU A 151 -2.84 -30.84 -1.08
CA LEU A 151 -3.41 -32.02 -0.39
C LEU A 151 -4.80 -31.77 0.21
N LEU A 152 -5.08 -30.58 0.73
CA LEU A 152 -6.25 -30.32 1.59
C LEU A 152 -7.24 -29.32 1.00
N GLY A 153 -6.90 -28.64 -0.11
CA GLY A 153 -7.69 -27.53 -0.65
C GLY A 153 -7.80 -26.32 0.31
N ALA A 154 -7.05 -26.32 1.42
CA ALA A 154 -7.10 -25.30 2.47
C ALA A 154 -6.10 -24.15 2.26
N GLY A 155 -5.39 -24.14 1.12
CA GLY A 155 -4.38 -23.12 0.80
C GLY A 155 -4.91 -21.69 0.85
N ALA A 156 -6.17 -21.47 0.45
CA ALA A 156 -6.81 -20.16 0.52
C ALA A 156 -6.94 -19.64 1.98
N ALA A 157 -7.31 -20.51 2.93
CA ALA A 157 -7.43 -20.11 4.33
C ALA A 157 -6.08 -19.70 4.92
N LEU A 158 -5.02 -20.45 4.61
CA LEU A 158 -3.66 -20.11 5.03
C LEU A 158 -3.20 -18.80 4.38
N TYR A 159 -3.46 -18.60 3.09
CA TYR A 159 -3.15 -17.37 2.37
C TYR A 159 -3.78 -16.16 3.05
N TYR A 160 -5.09 -16.20 3.33
CA TYR A 160 -5.78 -15.10 3.99
C TYR A 160 -5.30 -14.89 5.42
N ALA A 161 -4.99 -15.96 6.17
CA ALA A 161 -4.47 -15.85 7.53
C ALA A 161 -3.08 -15.18 7.59
N VAL A 162 -2.15 -15.63 6.74
CA VAL A 162 -0.78 -15.10 6.71
C VAL A 162 -0.76 -13.66 6.17
N ASN A 163 -1.36 -13.42 5.01
CA ASN A 163 -1.41 -12.08 4.45
C ASN A 163 -2.24 -11.13 5.32
N GLY A 164 -3.33 -11.62 5.92
CA GLY A 164 -4.14 -10.83 6.85
C GLY A 164 -3.38 -10.45 8.12
N TYR A 165 -2.53 -11.33 8.64
CA TYR A 165 -1.62 -10.96 9.73
C TYR A 165 -0.62 -9.87 9.31
N LEU A 166 0.00 -10.00 8.14
CA LEU A 166 0.98 -9.05 7.62
C LEU A 166 0.35 -7.67 7.38
N VAL A 167 -0.75 -7.62 6.63
CA VAL A 167 -1.49 -6.39 6.30
C VAL A 167 -2.03 -5.74 7.57
N GLY A 168 -2.67 -6.50 8.45
CA GLY A 168 -3.19 -5.96 9.70
C GLY A 168 -2.09 -5.32 10.55
N ARG A 169 -0.92 -5.96 10.61
CA ARG A 169 0.25 -5.44 11.30
C ARG A 169 0.78 -4.16 10.65
N GLU A 170 0.92 -4.13 9.33
CA GLU A 170 1.45 -2.98 8.58
C GLU A 170 0.63 -1.72 8.84
N PHE A 171 -0.69 -1.78 8.58
CA PHE A 171 -1.58 -0.65 8.83
C PHE A 171 -1.62 -0.25 10.31
N TYR A 172 -1.52 -1.21 11.22
CA TYR A 172 -1.43 -0.90 12.65
C TYR A 172 -0.16 -0.12 12.98
N GLU A 173 1.01 -0.51 12.45
CA GLU A 173 2.27 0.19 12.69
C GLU A 173 2.23 1.62 12.13
N VAL A 174 1.66 1.83 10.93
CA VAL A 174 1.46 3.16 10.33
C VAL A 174 0.67 4.09 11.26
N VAL A 175 -0.40 3.59 11.89
CA VAL A 175 -1.23 4.40 12.80
C VAL A 175 -0.58 4.53 14.18
N ALA A 176 -0.12 3.42 14.76
CA ALA A 176 0.32 3.38 16.15
C ALA A 176 1.59 4.20 16.38
N LEU A 177 2.54 4.17 15.44
CA LEU A 177 3.83 4.85 15.59
C LEU A 177 3.72 6.38 15.41
N ARG A 178 2.58 6.89 14.96
CA ARG A 178 2.26 8.34 14.98
C ARG A 178 1.95 8.86 16.37
N ARG A 179 1.56 7.96 17.30
CA ARG A 179 1.05 8.31 18.63
C ARG A 179 1.87 7.69 19.76
N LEU A 180 2.50 6.55 19.53
CA LEU A 180 3.16 5.74 20.55
C LEU A 180 4.60 5.40 20.15
N THR A 181 5.48 5.31 21.16
CA THR A 181 6.81 4.75 20.96
C THR A 181 6.75 3.32 20.43
N PRO A 182 7.76 2.85 19.69
CA PRO A 182 7.80 1.47 19.17
C PRO A 182 7.56 0.40 20.23
N GLN A 183 8.05 0.61 21.45
CA GLN A 183 7.90 -0.34 22.56
C GLN A 183 6.45 -0.37 23.09
N ARG A 184 5.78 0.78 23.17
CA ARG A 184 4.38 0.88 23.60
C ARG A 184 3.43 0.34 22.53
N ALA A 185 3.69 0.67 21.27
CA ALA A 185 2.96 0.13 20.12
C ALA A 185 3.04 -1.40 20.09
N GLU A 186 4.23 -1.98 20.30
CA GLU A 186 4.39 -3.43 20.33
C GLU A 186 3.59 -4.10 21.46
N LYS A 187 3.63 -3.54 22.68
CA LYS A 187 2.85 -4.06 23.82
C LYS A 187 1.34 -4.04 23.54
N LEU A 188 0.84 -2.93 23.01
CA LEU A 188 -0.58 -2.79 22.69
C LEU A 188 -1.01 -3.76 21.57
N ARG A 189 -0.13 -3.95 20.57
CA ARG A 189 -0.31 -4.93 19.49
C ARG A 189 -0.40 -6.35 20.01
N GLN A 190 0.54 -6.78 20.86
CA GLN A 190 0.54 -8.14 21.42
C GLN A 190 -0.74 -8.44 22.19
N ARG A 191 -1.26 -7.46 22.94
CA ARG A 191 -2.52 -7.57 23.69
C ARG A 191 -3.75 -7.68 22.78
N HIS A 192 -3.70 -7.16 21.56
CA HIS A 192 -4.84 -7.10 20.63
C HIS A 192 -4.57 -7.77 19.27
N LYS A 193 -3.57 -8.67 19.19
CA LYS A 193 -3.12 -9.29 17.93
C LYS A 193 -4.27 -9.90 17.14
N GLY A 194 -5.21 -10.58 17.81
CA GLY A 194 -6.35 -11.21 17.15
C GLY A 194 -7.27 -10.23 16.44
N ARG A 195 -7.53 -9.06 17.04
CA ARG A 195 -8.36 -8.01 16.40
C ARG A 195 -7.66 -7.37 15.22
N ILE A 196 -6.34 -7.16 15.33
CA ILE A 196 -5.51 -6.57 14.28
C ILE A 196 -5.36 -7.54 13.11
N THR A 197 -5.11 -8.83 13.37
CA THR A 197 -5.08 -9.87 12.33
C THR A 197 -6.42 -10.00 11.64
N LEU A 198 -7.52 -10.04 12.39
CA LEU A 198 -8.86 -10.16 11.80
C LEU A 198 -9.19 -8.97 10.90
N PHE A 199 -8.79 -7.76 11.31
CA PHE A 199 -8.88 -6.57 10.45
C PHE A 199 -8.13 -6.79 9.12
N GLY A 200 -6.88 -7.24 9.18
CA GLY A 200 -6.10 -7.47 7.97
C GLY A 200 -6.68 -8.59 7.10
N VAL A 201 -7.21 -9.68 7.68
CA VAL A 201 -7.89 -10.75 6.93
C VAL A 201 -9.06 -10.19 6.12
N ILE A 202 -9.89 -9.32 6.73
CA ILE A 202 -11.01 -8.68 6.05
C ILE A 202 -10.52 -7.83 4.87
N PHE A 203 -9.45 -7.07 5.06
CA PHE A 203 -8.92 -6.20 4.00
C PHE A 203 -8.21 -6.97 2.89
N VAL A 204 -7.48 -8.05 3.20
CA VAL A 204 -6.92 -8.93 2.17
C VAL A 204 -8.04 -9.56 1.33
N PHE A 205 -9.12 -10.01 1.98
CA PHE A 205 -10.29 -10.50 1.25
C PHE A 205 -10.92 -9.42 0.36
N LEU A 206 -11.01 -8.19 0.85
CA LEU A 206 -11.52 -7.04 0.08
C LEU A 206 -10.63 -6.73 -1.14
N MET A 207 -9.31 -6.82 -0.97
CA MET A 207 -8.31 -6.60 -2.03
C MET A 207 -8.33 -7.67 -3.12
N THR A 208 -8.94 -8.85 -2.87
CA THR A 208 -9.15 -9.87 -3.92
C THR A 208 -10.10 -9.36 -5.02
N VAL A 209 -11.01 -8.43 -4.70
CA VAL A 209 -11.91 -7.83 -5.69
C VAL A 209 -11.19 -6.67 -6.40
N PRO A 210 -10.96 -6.73 -7.72
CA PRO A 210 -10.10 -5.75 -8.42
C PRO A 210 -10.47 -4.28 -8.21
N ILE A 211 -11.77 -3.96 -8.26
CA ILE A 211 -12.26 -2.59 -8.06
C ILE A 211 -12.02 -2.13 -6.62
N LEU A 212 -12.19 -3.03 -5.65
CA LEU A 212 -11.99 -2.69 -4.24
C LEU A 212 -10.51 -2.63 -3.88
N ASN A 213 -9.65 -3.40 -4.55
CA ASN A 213 -8.20 -3.36 -4.37
C ASN A 213 -7.63 -1.94 -4.51
N LEU A 214 -8.15 -1.15 -5.46
CA LEU A 214 -7.70 0.22 -5.71
C LEU A 214 -7.99 1.19 -4.55
N ILE A 215 -9.08 0.97 -3.81
CA ILE A 215 -9.51 1.85 -2.71
C ILE A 215 -9.25 1.25 -1.33
N ALA A 216 -8.99 -0.06 -1.27
CA ALA A 216 -8.81 -0.80 -0.04
C ALA A 216 -7.70 -0.23 0.85
N PRO A 217 -6.51 0.19 0.34
CA PRO A 217 -5.47 0.79 1.18
C PRO A 217 -5.94 2.07 1.88
N VAL A 218 -6.69 2.92 1.18
CA VAL A 218 -7.24 4.17 1.73
C VAL A 218 -8.24 3.89 2.83
N ILE A 219 -9.18 2.96 2.56
CA ILE A 219 -10.20 2.55 3.53
C ILE A 219 -9.53 1.85 4.73
N ALA A 220 -8.49 1.06 4.50
CA ALA A 220 -7.75 0.35 5.54
C ALA A 220 -7.06 1.33 6.49
N ALA A 221 -6.35 2.33 5.97
CA ALA A 221 -5.73 3.37 6.81
C ALA A 221 -6.79 4.08 7.68
N ALA A 222 -7.88 4.54 7.07
CA ALA A 222 -8.96 5.22 7.78
C ALA A 222 -9.63 4.33 8.85
N ALA A 223 -9.96 3.09 8.48
CA ALA A 223 -10.58 2.14 9.39
C ALA A 223 -9.63 1.71 10.52
N MET A 224 -8.32 1.66 10.26
CA MET A 224 -7.32 1.34 11.27
C MET A 224 -7.18 2.45 12.30
N VAL A 225 -7.26 3.73 11.92
CA VAL A 225 -7.32 4.85 12.88
C VAL A 225 -8.48 4.66 13.86
N HIS A 226 -9.67 4.37 13.33
CA HIS A 226 -10.84 4.12 14.16
C HIS A 226 -10.72 2.85 15.02
N LEU A 227 -10.10 1.79 14.50
CA LEU A 227 -9.86 0.57 15.25
C LEU A 227 -8.87 0.81 16.39
N PHE A 228 -7.77 1.49 16.11
CA PHE A 228 -6.70 1.83 17.05
C PHE A 228 -7.24 2.64 18.23
N GLU A 229 -7.99 3.70 17.96
CA GLU A 229 -8.59 4.55 18.99
C GLU A 229 -9.71 3.84 19.78
N ALA A 230 -10.32 2.80 19.21
CA ALA A 230 -11.33 1.99 19.88
C ALA A 230 -10.74 0.81 20.70
N LEU A 231 -9.42 0.61 20.72
CA LEU A 231 -8.83 -0.47 21.51
C LEU A 231 -8.99 -0.21 23.02
N PRO A 232 -9.53 -1.16 23.82
CA PRO A 232 -9.84 -0.94 25.24
C PRO A 232 -8.66 -0.45 26.08
N ALA A 233 -7.45 -0.94 25.81
CA ALA A 233 -6.23 -0.55 26.53
C ALA A 233 -5.53 0.68 25.94
N ARG A 234 -6.09 1.33 24.91
CA ARG A 234 -5.47 2.51 24.28
C ARG A 234 -5.27 3.64 25.27
N LYS A 235 -6.24 3.85 26.17
CA LYS A 235 -6.21 4.88 27.21
C LYS A 235 -5.08 4.69 28.22
N ASP A 236 -4.56 3.46 28.35
CA ASP A 236 -3.45 3.13 29.24
C ASP A 236 -2.08 3.57 28.66
N PHE A 237 -2.05 3.94 27.37
CA PHE A 237 -0.86 4.41 26.67
C PHE A 237 -1.07 5.87 26.23
N PRO A 238 -0.64 6.86 27.03
CA PRO A 238 -0.74 8.27 26.64
C PRO A 238 0.12 8.55 25.41
N ASP A 239 -0.34 9.51 24.61
CA ASP A 239 0.35 9.96 23.41
C ASP A 239 1.72 10.52 23.74
N ASP A 240 2.70 10.24 22.88
CA ASP A 240 3.99 10.88 23.00
C ASP A 240 3.88 12.37 22.63
N PRO A 241 4.61 13.25 23.32
CA PRO A 241 4.63 14.66 22.96
C PRO A 241 5.15 14.82 21.52
N PRO A 242 4.60 15.77 20.75
CA PRO A 242 5.11 16.08 19.42
C PRO A 242 6.61 16.44 19.52
N ASP A 243 7.36 16.06 18.49
CA ASP A 243 8.81 16.14 18.50
C ASP A 243 9.30 17.56 18.83
N ARG A 244 10.20 17.70 19.81
CA ARG A 244 10.66 19.00 20.36
C ARG A 244 11.39 19.88 19.34
N ALA A 245 11.61 19.40 18.12
CA ALA A 245 12.31 20.11 17.05
C ALA A 245 11.44 21.13 16.28
N ALA A 246 10.11 21.13 16.47
CA ALA A 246 9.21 22.03 15.73
C ALA A 246 8.69 23.24 16.52
N THR A 247 9.22 23.51 17.72
CA THR A 247 8.95 24.78 18.40
C THR A 247 9.96 25.81 17.89
N PRO A 248 9.60 26.80 17.04
CA PRO A 248 10.49 27.91 16.79
C PRO A 248 10.84 28.55 18.14
N PRO A 249 12.10 28.91 18.40
CA PRO A 249 12.49 29.49 19.69
C PRO A 249 11.57 30.66 19.97
N ALA A 250 10.93 30.61 21.14
CA ALA A 250 10.09 31.69 21.63
C ALA A 250 10.89 32.99 21.50
N LYS A 251 10.42 33.89 20.63
CA LYS A 251 11.04 35.22 20.48
C LYS A 251 11.06 35.84 21.87
N THR A 252 12.27 36.02 22.41
CA THR A 252 12.50 36.77 23.63
C THR A 252 11.86 38.15 23.44
N PRO A 253 10.99 38.61 24.36
CA PRO A 253 10.50 39.97 24.26
C PRO A 253 11.70 40.89 24.49
N ALA A 254 12.05 41.67 23.47
CA ALA A 254 13.01 42.75 23.60
C ALA A 254 12.48 43.69 24.69
N ARG A 255 13.28 43.84 25.75
CA ARG A 255 13.15 44.93 26.72
C ARG A 255 13.90 46.14 26.20
#